data_AF-A0A1H2JIG3-F1
#
_entry.id   AF-A0A1H2JIG3-F1
#
_cell.length_a   1.000
_cell.length_b   1.000
_cell.length_c   1.000
_cell.angle_alpha   90.00
_cell.angle_beta   90.00
_cell.angle_gamma   90.00
#
_symmetry.space_group_name_H-M   'P 1'
#
loop_
_entity.id
_entity.type
_entity.pdbx_description
1 polymer ?
#
loop_
_entity_poly.entity_id
_entity_poly.type
_entity_poly.pdbx_seq_one_letter_code
_entity_poly.pdbx_strand_id
1 'polypeptide(L)'
;MNLLDRRPVRRVEFDPTADPPLDLDRWPWTLPPVRQLVSGGLDLPPLTVLVGENGSGKSTLVEGVALAYGFSPEGGSTGAQHSTRVSESELWRGALVATHSPLVASLPGATVLEVGEWGLRETAWADLDLVRHWRAFLDAPARYLRHVT
;
A
#
# COMPACT_ATOMS: atom_id res chain seq x y z
N MET A 1 -4.15 -0.21 -26.20
CA MET A 1 -3.19 0.54 -25.37
C MET A 1 -3.66 1.99 -25.31
N ASN A 2 -4.16 2.45 -24.16
CA ASN A 2 -4.76 3.78 -24.03
C ASN A 2 -3.65 4.85 -23.97
N LEU A 3 -3.58 5.71 -25.00
CA LEU A 3 -2.58 6.78 -25.15
C LEU A 3 -2.70 7.89 -24.08
N LEU A 4 -3.73 7.87 -23.24
CA LEU A 4 -3.97 8.87 -22.18
C LEU A 4 -3.61 8.37 -20.77
N ASP A 5 -3.17 7.12 -20.63
CA ASP A 5 -2.80 6.60 -19.32
C ASP A 5 -1.41 7.16 -18.90
N ARG A 6 -1.42 8.18 -18.05
CA ARG A 6 -0.21 8.88 -17.58
C ARG A 6 0.27 8.40 -16.21
N ARG A 7 -0.13 7.19 -15.78
CA ARG A 7 0.27 6.65 -14.47
C ARG A 7 1.79 6.53 -14.36
N PRO A 8 2.41 7.04 -13.27
CA PRO A 8 3.87 6.97 -13.08
C PRO A 8 4.34 5.54 -12.82
N VAL A 9 3.55 4.75 -12.08
CA VAL A 9 3.78 3.32 -11.86
C VAL A 9 2.48 2.58 -12.15
N ARG A 10 2.55 1.54 -12.98
CA ARG A 10 1.39 0.70 -13.32
C ARG A 10 1.49 -0.70 -12.78
N ARG A 11 2.72 -1.17 -12.62
CA ARG A 11 3.04 -2.52 -12.21
C ARG A 11 4.42 -2.54 -11.58
N VAL A 12 4.58 -3.37 -10.57
CA VAL A 12 5.85 -3.63 -9.89
C VAL A 12 6.15 -5.10 -10.10
N GLU A 13 7.34 -5.40 -10.59
CA GLU A 13 7.82 -6.76 -10.79
C GLU A 13 9.17 -6.92 -10.13
N PHE A 14 9.47 -8.14 -9.71
CA PHE A 14 10.77 -8.47 -9.19
C PHE A 14 11.72 -8.83 -10.32
N ASP A 15 12.90 -8.20 -10.33
CA ASP A 15 14.00 -8.58 -11.21
C ASP A 15 14.90 -9.61 -10.51
N PRO A 16 14.91 -10.88 -10.95
CA PRO A 16 15.71 -11.93 -10.33
C PRO A 16 17.20 -11.82 -10.67
N THR A 17 17.62 -10.87 -11.51
CA THR A 17 19.01 -10.72 -11.96
C THR A 17 19.88 -9.84 -11.04
N ALA A 18 19.36 -9.48 -9.86
CA ALA A 18 20.10 -8.72 -8.87
C ALA A 18 21.43 -9.40 -8.47
N ASP A 19 22.52 -8.63 -8.52
CA ASP A 19 23.86 -9.02 -8.10
C ASP A 19 24.26 -8.21 -6.86
N PRO A 20 24.58 -8.81 -5.70
CA PRO A 20 24.71 -10.25 -5.42
C PRO A 20 23.38 -11.02 -5.29
N PRO A 21 23.40 -12.37 -5.36
CA PRO A 21 22.22 -13.22 -5.21
C PRO A 21 21.47 -12.94 -3.91
N LEU A 22 20.14 -12.82 -4.02
CA LEU A 22 19.26 -12.54 -2.88
C LEU A 22 18.92 -13.81 -2.09
N ASP A 23 19.03 -13.74 -0.76
CA ASP A 23 18.59 -14.80 0.15
C ASP A 23 17.07 -14.66 0.44
N LEU A 24 16.25 -15.37 -0.33
CA LEU A 24 14.78 -15.31 -0.25
C LEU A 24 14.20 -15.96 1.02
N ASP A 25 15.03 -16.61 1.84
CA ASP A 25 14.64 -17.23 3.11
C ASP A 25 14.82 -16.29 4.31
N ARG A 26 15.22 -15.04 4.08
CA ARG A 26 15.34 -14.01 5.12
C ARG A 26 14.38 -12.85 4.92
N TRP A 27 14.12 -12.13 6.00
CA TRP A 27 13.43 -10.85 5.92
C TRP A 27 14.17 -9.88 4.97
N PRO A 28 13.47 -9.10 4.12
CA PRO A 28 12.01 -8.98 4.00
C PRO A 28 11.34 -10.02 3.08
N TRP A 29 12.11 -10.85 2.37
CA TRP A 29 11.63 -11.82 1.38
C TRP A 29 10.74 -12.92 1.95
N THR A 30 10.75 -13.11 3.27
CA THR A 30 9.86 -14.05 3.96
C THR A 30 8.46 -13.51 4.21
N LEU A 31 8.24 -12.19 4.11
CA LEU A 31 6.93 -11.59 4.31
C LEU A 31 5.95 -12.09 3.24
N PRO A 32 4.76 -12.61 3.60
CA PRO A 32 3.77 -13.09 2.65
C PRO A 32 3.47 -12.13 1.48
N PRO A 33 3.23 -10.82 1.70
CA PRO A 33 2.97 -9.92 0.58
C PRO A 33 4.19 -9.67 -0.33
N VAL A 34 5.40 -9.75 0.22
CA VAL A 34 6.65 -9.62 -0.57
C VAL A 34 6.86 -10.86 -1.43
N ARG A 35 6.62 -12.05 -0.90
CA ARG A 35 6.65 -13.31 -1.68
C ARG A 35 5.66 -13.30 -2.84
N GLN A 36 4.47 -12.78 -2.60
CA GLN A 36 3.46 -12.64 -3.64
C GLN A 36 3.90 -11.66 -4.73
N LEU A 37 4.46 -10.50 -4.35
CA LEU A 37 5.03 -9.55 -5.30
C LEU A 37 6.16 -10.19 -6.12
N VAL A 38 7.06 -10.95 -5.49
CA VAL A 38 8.18 -11.61 -6.16
C VAL A 38 7.72 -12.66 -7.17
N SER A 39 6.68 -13.42 -6.82
CA SER A 39 6.20 -14.51 -7.66
C SER A 39 5.27 -14.08 -8.81
N GLY A 40 4.45 -13.04 -8.60
CA GLY A 40 3.39 -12.67 -9.54
C GLY A 40 3.40 -11.21 -10.00
N GLY A 41 4.29 -10.37 -9.44
CA GLY A 41 4.21 -8.93 -9.57
C GLY A 41 2.98 -8.33 -8.89
N LEU A 42 2.85 -7.02 -8.97
CA LEU A 42 1.73 -6.27 -8.40
C LEU A 42 1.28 -5.18 -9.37
N ASP A 43 0.05 -5.29 -9.85
CA ASP A 43 -0.58 -4.22 -10.62
C ASP A 43 -1.03 -3.10 -9.67
N LEU A 44 -0.81 -1.86 -10.10
CA LEU A 44 -1.18 -0.65 -9.36
C LEU A 44 -2.24 0.13 -10.14
N PRO A 45 -3.52 -0.05 -9.78
CA PRO A 45 -4.58 0.87 -10.17
C PRO A 45 -4.27 2.32 -9.76
N PRO A 46 -4.94 3.33 -10.38
CA PRO A 46 -4.66 4.75 -10.14
C PRO A 46 -4.60 5.16 -8.66
N LEU A 47 -5.43 4.53 -7.82
CA LEU A 47 -5.38 4.68 -6.37
C LEU A 47 -5.40 3.29 -5.74
N THR A 48 -4.28 2.91 -5.13
CA THR A 48 -4.12 1.63 -4.43
C THR A 48 -3.92 1.89 -2.94
N VAL A 49 -4.78 1.32 -2.10
CA VAL A 49 -4.72 1.48 -0.64
C VAL A 49 -4.39 0.15 0.01
N LEU A 50 -3.27 0.09 0.72
CA LEU A 50 -2.87 -1.05 1.54
C LEU A 50 -3.45 -0.92 2.95
N VAL A 51 -4.21 -1.93 3.39
CA VAL A 51 -4.80 -2.02 4.74
C VAL A 51 -4.42 -3.36 5.35
N GLY A 52 -4.16 -3.44 6.65
CA GLY A 52 -3.72 -4.68 7.30
C GLY A 52 -3.10 -4.41 8.65
N GLU A 53 -2.75 -5.45 9.42
CA GLU A 53 -2.19 -5.28 10.77
C GLU A 53 -0.79 -4.67 10.82
N ASN A 54 -0.36 -4.20 12.00
CA ASN A 54 1.01 -3.75 12.19
C ASN A 54 1.97 -4.93 12.00
N GLY A 55 3.06 -4.72 11.25
CA GLY A 55 4.02 -5.79 10.95
C GLY A 55 3.66 -6.65 9.73
N SER A 56 2.48 -6.49 9.11
CA SER A 56 2.07 -7.31 7.96
C SER A 56 2.86 -7.06 6.67
N GLY A 57 3.77 -6.07 6.64
CA GLY A 57 4.61 -5.76 5.48
C GLY A 57 4.15 -4.59 4.61
N LYS A 58 3.09 -3.86 5.01
CA LYS A 58 2.60 -2.68 4.26
C LYS A 58 3.69 -1.63 3.98
N SER A 59 4.41 -1.21 5.01
CA SER A 59 5.47 -0.21 4.88
C SER A 59 6.62 -0.72 4.02
N THR A 60 6.98 -2.00 4.17
CA THR A 60 8.02 -2.66 3.36
C THR A 60 7.68 -2.67 1.88
N LEU A 61 6.41 -2.92 1.52
CA LEU A 61 5.97 -2.80 0.12
C LEU A 61 6.07 -1.35 -0.38
N VAL A 62 5.55 -0.38 0.37
CA VAL A 62 5.60 1.04 -0.03
C VAL A 62 7.04 1.50 -0.23
N GLU A 63 7.92 1.15 0.70
CA GLU A 63 9.35 1.45 0.64
C GLU A 63 10.00 0.79 -0.58
N GLY A 64 9.77 -0.51 -0.80
CA GLY A 64 10.31 -1.22 -1.96
C GLY A 64 9.88 -0.59 -3.29
N VAL A 65 8.61 -0.20 -3.42
CA VAL A 65 8.11 0.50 -4.62
C VAL A 65 8.73 1.89 -4.75
N ALA A 66 8.85 2.64 -3.66
CA ALA A 66 9.42 3.98 -3.67
C ALA A 66 10.92 3.95 -4.05
N LEU A 67 11.69 3.03 -3.47
CA LEU A 67 13.11 2.83 -3.77
C LEU A 67 13.32 2.39 -5.22
N ALA A 68 12.52 1.43 -5.71
CA ALA A 68 12.56 1.00 -7.10
C ALA A 68 12.21 2.14 -8.08
N TYR A 69 11.36 3.08 -7.66
CA TYR A 69 11.04 4.28 -8.44
C TYR A 69 12.13 5.38 -8.37
N GLY A 70 13.10 5.26 -7.46
CA GLY A 70 14.21 6.21 -7.31
C GLY A 70 13.97 7.31 -6.25
N PHE A 71 13.05 7.11 -5.30
CA PHE A 71 12.98 7.95 -4.11
C PHE A 71 14.10 7.63 -3.12
N SER A 72 14.58 8.63 -2.38
CA SER A 72 15.56 8.41 -1.30
C SER A 72 14.92 7.65 -0.12
N PRO A 73 15.66 6.74 0.55
CA PRO A 73 15.18 5.98 1.71
C PRO A 73 14.74 6.86 2.87
N GLU A 74 15.38 8.02 3.07
CA GLU A 74 15.06 8.94 4.17
C GLU A 74 13.83 9.83 3.91
N GLY A 75 13.24 9.75 2.71
CA GLY A 75 12.18 10.66 2.28
C GLY A 75 12.73 12.01 1.82
N GLY A 76 12.65 12.27 0.53
CA GLY A 76 13.10 13.53 -0.06
C GLY A 76 13.04 13.45 -1.58
N SER A 77 12.59 14.52 -2.24
CA SER A 77 12.53 14.61 -3.69
C SER A 77 13.94 14.71 -4.27
N THR A 78 14.32 13.76 -5.12
CA THR A 78 15.44 13.94 -6.06
C THR A 78 15.05 14.99 -7.11
N GLY A 79 15.48 16.24 -6.91
CA GLY A 79 15.45 17.28 -7.96
C GLY A 79 14.22 18.19 -8.04
N ALA A 80 13.78 18.80 -6.93
CA ALA A 80 12.75 19.85 -6.94
C ALA A 80 13.24 21.12 -7.67
N GLN A 81 13.03 21.19 -8.99
CA GLN A 81 12.85 22.47 -9.68
C GLN A 81 11.46 22.99 -9.29
N HIS A 82 11.42 23.85 -8.28
CA HIS A 82 10.22 24.56 -7.86
C HIS A 82 9.61 25.31 -9.06
N SER A 83 8.45 24.86 -9.54
CA SER A 83 7.56 25.67 -10.35
C SER A 83 6.26 25.87 -9.57
N THR A 84 6.00 27.11 -9.15
CA THR A 84 4.75 27.52 -8.52
C THR A 84 3.66 27.63 -9.59
N ARG A 85 2.95 26.54 -9.89
CA ARG A 85 1.66 26.57 -10.62
C ARG A 85 0.69 25.51 -10.12
N VAL A 86 -0.50 26.01 -9.75
CA VAL A 86 -1.81 25.39 -9.44
C VAL A 86 -1.81 24.26 -8.40
N SER A 87 -2.55 24.49 -7.32
CA SER A 87 -2.53 23.80 -6.02
C SER A 87 -3.42 22.56 -5.90
N GLU A 88 -3.52 21.75 -6.94
CA GLU A 88 -4.04 20.39 -6.81
C GLU A 88 -2.96 19.42 -7.29
N SER A 89 -2.42 18.65 -6.36
CA SER A 89 -1.47 17.60 -6.72
C SER A 89 -2.22 16.52 -7.49
N GLU A 90 -1.78 16.25 -8.72
CA GLU A 90 -2.28 15.12 -9.54
C GLU A 90 -1.91 13.75 -8.93
N LEU A 91 -1.40 13.71 -7.69
CA LEU A 91 -1.04 12.50 -6.93
C LEU A 91 -2.12 11.43 -6.96
N TRP A 92 -3.39 11.84 -6.95
CA TRP A 92 -4.54 10.93 -7.00
C TRP A 92 -4.60 10.08 -8.27
N ARG A 93 -3.88 10.46 -9.34
CA ARG A 93 -3.81 9.71 -10.60
C ARG A 93 -2.90 8.48 -10.53
N GLY A 94 -2.10 8.33 -9.49
CA GLY A 94 -1.17 7.23 -9.28
C GLY A 94 -0.57 7.25 -7.88
N ALA A 95 -1.32 6.78 -6.88
CA ALA A 95 -0.88 6.74 -5.48
C ALA A 95 -0.95 5.33 -4.88
N LEU A 96 0.10 4.94 -4.16
CA LEU A 96 0.13 3.78 -3.27
C LEU A 96 0.12 4.30 -1.83
N VAL A 97 -0.92 3.97 -1.06
CA VAL A 97 -1.11 4.50 0.29
C VAL A 97 -1.22 3.35 1.28
N ALA A 98 -0.32 3.25 2.25
CA ALA A 98 -0.49 2.38 3.41
C ALA A 98 -1.19 3.14 4.53
N THR A 99 -2.35 2.65 4.99
CA THR A 99 -3.12 3.35 6.02
C THR A 99 -3.87 2.38 6.93
N HIS A 100 -4.08 2.81 8.17
CA HIS A 100 -5.02 2.20 9.11
C HIS A 100 -6.28 3.06 9.29
N SER A 101 -6.45 4.11 8.47
CA SER A 101 -7.63 4.97 8.50
C SER A 101 -8.72 4.43 7.59
N PRO A 102 -9.90 4.05 8.11
CA PRO A 102 -11.01 3.61 7.28
C PRO A 102 -11.51 4.72 6.35
N LEU A 103 -11.30 6.00 6.71
CA LEU A 103 -11.66 7.14 5.87
C LEU A 103 -10.80 7.22 4.61
N VAL A 104 -9.49 7.05 4.74
CA VAL A 104 -8.57 7.06 3.59
C VAL A 104 -8.81 5.84 2.71
N ALA A 105 -9.14 4.69 3.30
CA ALA A 105 -9.52 3.49 2.54
C ALA A 105 -10.86 3.63 1.78
N SER A 106 -11.74 4.56 2.19
CA SER A 106 -13.02 4.80 1.52
C SER A 106 -12.95 5.75 0.32
N LEU A 107 -11.76 6.19 -0.08
CA LEU A 107 -11.61 7.12 -1.18
C LEU A 107 -12.24 6.56 -2.47
N PRO A 108 -13.08 7.34 -3.19
CA PRO A 108 -13.74 6.87 -4.40
C PRO A 108 -12.74 6.37 -5.45
N GLY A 109 -13.00 5.20 -6.03
CA GLY A 109 -12.14 4.59 -7.05
C GLY A 109 -10.86 3.95 -6.51
N ALA A 110 -10.69 3.88 -5.18
CA ALA A 110 -9.58 3.14 -4.59
C ALA A 110 -9.74 1.63 -4.79
N THR A 111 -8.70 0.99 -5.30
CA THR A 111 -8.51 -0.45 -5.12
C THR A 111 -7.90 -0.69 -3.75
N VAL A 112 -8.62 -1.39 -2.88
CA VAL A 112 -8.14 -1.71 -1.54
C VAL A 112 -7.51 -3.09 -1.54
N LEU A 113 -6.23 -3.15 -1.18
CA LEU A 113 -5.51 -4.39 -0.98
C LEU A 113 -5.33 -4.63 0.52
N GLU A 114 -5.86 -5.74 0.98
CA GLU A 114 -5.66 -6.21 2.34
C GLU A 114 -4.38 -7.03 2.45
N VAL A 115 -3.56 -6.68 3.43
CA VAL A 115 -2.22 -7.22 3.67
C VAL A 115 -2.22 -8.01 4.97
N GLY A 116 -2.01 -9.32 4.87
CA GLY A 116 -1.98 -10.23 6.02
C GLY A 116 -1.13 -11.47 5.78
N GLU A 117 -1.29 -12.48 6.63
CA GLU A 117 -0.57 -13.76 6.53
C GLU A 117 -0.83 -14.50 5.20
N TRP A 118 -1.94 -14.19 4.54
CA TRP A 118 -2.31 -14.68 3.21
C TRP A 118 -1.62 -13.92 2.06
N GLY A 119 -0.82 -12.89 2.34
CA GLY A 119 -0.25 -12.00 1.34
C GLY A 119 -1.14 -10.79 1.04
N LEU A 120 -1.32 -10.49 -0.25
CA LEU A 120 -2.14 -9.40 -0.79
C LEU A 120 -3.43 -9.97 -1.39
N ARG A 121 -4.58 -9.45 -0.95
CA ARG A 121 -5.88 -9.71 -1.61
C ARG A 121 -6.63 -8.42 -1.83
N GLU A 122 -7.29 -8.29 -2.97
CA GLU A 122 -8.27 -7.21 -3.15
C GLU A 122 -9.50 -7.48 -2.29
N THR A 123 -10.01 -6.45 -1.63
CA THR A 123 -11.21 -6.56 -0.79
C THR A 123 -12.07 -5.31 -0.89
N ALA A 124 -13.38 -5.48 -0.71
CA ALA A 124 -14.27 -4.35 -0.64
C ALA A 124 -14.07 -3.61 0.70
N TRP A 125 -14.15 -2.28 0.67
CA TRP A 125 -14.01 -1.47 1.89
C TRP A 125 -14.92 -1.93 3.03
N ALA A 126 -16.17 -2.30 2.71
CA ALA A 126 -17.15 -2.74 3.71
C ALA A 126 -16.79 -4.07 4.39
N ASP A 127 -15.92 -4.87 3.76
CA ASP A 127 -15.51 -6.19 4.22
C ASP A 127 -14.17 -6.19 4.96
N LEU A 128 -13.47 -5.06 4.99
CA LEU A 128 -12.25 -4.90 5.78
C LEU A 128 -12.52 -5.18 7.26
N ASP A 129 -11.66 -6.00 7.88
CA ASP A 129 -11.73 -6.26 9.32
C ASP A 129 -11.63 -4.97 10.13
N LEU A 130 -10.79 -4.02 9.71
CA LEU A 130 -10.73 -2.67 10.29
C LEU A 130 -12.09 -1.96 10.31
N VAL A 131 -12.84 -2.02 9.20
CA VAL A 131 -14.15 -1.36 9.06
C VAL A 131 -15.20 -2.08 9.89
N ARG A 132 -15.17 -3.42 9.90
CA ARG A 132 -16.06 -4.23 10.73
C ARG A 132 -15.84 -3.96 12.23
N HIS A 133 -14.59 -3.87 12.67
CA HIS A 133 -14.24 -3.51 14.05
C HIS A 133 -14.69 -2.11 14.41
N TRP A 134 -14.49 -1.12 13.53
CA TRP A 134 -14.95 0.24 13.75
C TRP A 134 -16.48 0.35 13.87
N ARG A 135 -17.22 -0.33 12.99
CA ARG A 135 -18.68 -0.40 13.07
C ARG A 135 -19.12 -1.03 14.39
N ALA A 136 -18.56 -2.18 14.76
CA ALA A 136 -18.89 -2.85 16.01
C ALA A 136 -18.59 -1.98 17.25
N PHE A 137 -17.48 -1.24 17.24
CA PHE A 137 -17.13 -0.30 18.30
C PHE A 137 -18.13 0.86 18.39
N LEU A 138 -18.45 1.50 17.27
CA LEU A 138 -19.39 2.62 17.24
C LEU A 138 -20.82 2.19 17.60
N ASP A 139 -21.23 0.97 17.24
CA ASP A 139 -22.54 0.41 17.59
C ASP A 139 -22.66 0.10 19.09
N ALA A 140 -21.57 -0.34 19.73
CA ALA A 140 -21.59 -0.79 21.12
C ALA A 140 -20.28 -0.48 21.89
N PRO A 141 -19.91 0.80 22.10
CA PRO A 141 -18.62 1.18 22.66
C PRO A 141 -18.44 0.67 24.10
N ALA A 142 -19.53 0.60 24.86
CA ALA A 142 -19.53 0.08 26.23
C ALA A 142 -19.13 -1.41 26.33
N ARG A 143 -19.15 -2.19 25.25
CA ARG A 143 -18.66 -3.58 25.27
C ARG A 143 -17.13 -3.64 25.32
N TYR A 144 -16.46 -2.70 24.66
CA TYR A 144 -15.00 -2.64 24.58
C TYR A 144 -14.37 -2.02 25.82
N LEU A 145 -15.08 -1.10 26.48
CA LEU A 145 -14.60 -0.43 27.69
C LEU A 145 -14.71 -1.27 28.98
N ARG A 146 -15.35 -2.45 28.93
CA ARG A 146 -15.53 -3.35 30.10
C ARG A 146 -14.22 -3.90 30.67
N HIS A 147 -13.12 -3.82 29.94
CA HIS A 147 -11.81 -4.35 30.34
C HIS A 147 -10.82 -3.25 30.77
N VAL A 148 -11.29 -2.00 30.91
CA VAL A 148 -10.45 -0.81 31.24
C VAL A 148 -10.71 -0.32 32.68
N THR A 149 -11.47 -1.09 33.48
CA THR A 149 -11.80 -0.80 34.88
C THR A 149 -11.48 -1.97 35.77
#